data_AF-A0A924QCL8-F1
#
_entry.id   AF-A0A924QCL8-F1
#
_cell.length_a   1.000
_cell.length_b   1.000
_cell.length_c   1.000
_cell.angle_alpha   90.00
_cell.angle_beta   90.00
_cell.angle_gamma   90.00
#
_symmetry.space_group_name_H-M   'P 1'
#
loop_
_entity.id
_entity.type
_entity.pdbx_description
1 polymer ?
#
loop_
_entity_poly.entity_id
_entity_poly.type
_entity_poly.pdbx_seq_one_letter_code
_entity_poly.pdbx_strand_id
1 'polypeptide(L)' 'MKISVIGAGYVGLVTGACLDDLGNNFLCLYIDERQEPNRGCAAVITK' A
#
# COMPACT_ATOMS: atom_id res chain seq x y z
N MET A 1 11.90 2.73 -9.78
CA MET A 1 11.84 1.25 -9.54
C MET A 1 10.42 0.88 -9.12
N LYS A 2 10.04 -0.42 -9.13
CA LYS A 2 8.71 -0.88 -8.69
C LYS A 2 8.81 -1.52 -7.31
N ILE A 3 8.11 -0.98 -6.31
CA ILE A 3 8.11 -1.47 -4.93
C ILE A 3 6.67 -1.87 -4.54
N SER A 4 6.53 -3.07 -3.98
CA SER A 4 5.26 -3.56 -3.46
C SER A 4 5.36 -3.77 -1.95
N VAL A 5 4.45 -3.19 -1.17
CA VAL A 5 4.38 -3.34 0.28
C VAL A 5 3.05 -3.99 0.65
N ILE A 6 3.13 -4.96 1.57
CA ILE A 6 1.95 -5.65 2.11
C ILE A 6 1.74 -5.13 3.54
N GLY A 7 0.63 -4.43 3.74
CA GLY A 7 0.23 -3.76 4.97
C GLY A 7 0.12 -2.24 4.81
N ALA A 8 -1.10 -1.72 4.76
CA ALA A 8 -1.39 -0.28 4.74
C ALA A 8 -1.63 0.29 6.15
N GLY A 9 -0.80 -0.15 7.10
CA GLY A 9 -0.72 0.52 8.39
C GLY A 9 -0.03 1.88 8.26
N TYR A 10 0.02 2.62 9.35
CA TYR A 10 0.74 3.90 9.43
C TYR A 10 2.17 3.81 8.85
N VAL A 11 2.92 2.76 9.20
CA VAL A 11 4.28 2.54 8.70
C VAL A 11 4.31 2.32 7.19
N GLY A 12 3.40 1.51 6.65
CA GLY A 12 3.36 1.20 5.21
C GLY A 12 2.99 2.41 4.36
N LEU A 13 2.05 3.23 4.83
CA LEU A 13 1.62 4.44 4.14
C LEU A 13 2.67 5.56 4.20
N VAL A 14 3.28 5.82 5.37
CA VAL A 14 4.33 6.84 5.51
C VAL A 14 5.57 6.46 4.71
N THR A 15 5.98 5.18 4.78
CA THR A 15 7.12 4.69 4.00
C THR A 15 6.81 4.75 2.50
N GLY A 16 5.58 4.38 2.09
CA GLY A 16 5.12 4.49 0.71
C GLY A 16 5.17 5.91 0.17
N ALA A 17 4.69 6.89 0.94
CA ALA A 17 4.73 8.30 0.56
C ALA A 17 6.17 8.82 0.38
N CYS A 18 7.08 8.47 1.28
CA CYS A 18 8.50 8.83 1.13
C CYS A 18 9.14 8.17 -0.12
N LEU A 19 8.78 6.91 -0.42
CA LEU A 19 9.28 6.21 -1.61
C LEU A 19 8.69 6.78 -2.91
N ASP A 20 7.44 7.24 -2.89
CA ASP A 20 6.80 7.93 -4.00
C ASP A 20 7.52 9.25 -4.34
N ASP A 21 7.81 10.06 -3.31
CA ASP A 21 8.56 11.32 -3.44
C ASP A 21 9.98 11.13 -4.00
N LEU A 22 10.57 9.94 -3.80
CA LEU A 22 11.88 9.57 -4.35
C LEU A 22 11.79 9.13 -5.82
N GLY A 23 10.61 9.18 -6.46
CA GLY A 23 10.39 8.84 -7.86
C GLY A 23 10.22 7.34 -8.12
N ASN A 24 9.77 6.60 -7.11
CA ASN A 24 9.56 5.16 -7.18
C ASN A 24 8.07 4.80 -7.27
N ASN A 25 7.72 3.96 -8.25
CA ASN A 25 6.37 3.42 -8.38
C ASN A 25 6.07 2.45 -7.25
N PHE A 26 5.01 2.74 -6.50
CA PHE A 26 4.70 2.04 -5.26
C PHE A 26 3.28 1.49 -5.24
N LEU A 27 3.15 0.23 -4.79
CA LEU A 27 1.89 -0.49 -4.65
C LEU A 27 1.76 -0.98 -3.21
N CYS A 28 0.78 -0.47 -2.48
CA CYS A 28 0.45 -0.90 -1.12
C CYS A 28 -0.78 -1.81 -1.15
N LEU A 29 -0.65 -3.05 -0.68
CA LEU A 29 -1.72 -4.03 -0.58
C LEU A 29 -2.10 -4.27 0.88
N TYR A 30 -3.38 -4.26 1.21
CA TYR A 30 -3.85 -4.63 2.54
C TYR A 30 -5.19 -5.33 2.48
N ILE A 31 -5.47 -6.11 3.52
CA ILE A 31 -6.78 -6.75 3.72
C ILE A 31 -7.62 -5.74 4.50
N ASP A 32 -8.78 -5.38 3.96
CA ASP A 32 -9.70 -4.50 4.66
C ASP A 32 -10.44 -5.32 5.73
N GLU A 33 -10.08 -5.15 7.00
CA GLU A 33 -10.72 -5.85 8.13
C GLU A 33 -12.20 -5.47 8.32
N ARG A 34 -12.66 -4.38 7.67
CA ARG A 34 -14.06 -3.94 7.69
C ARG A 34 -14.89 -4.63 6.61
N GLN A 35 -14.24 -5.34 5.68
CA GLN A 35 -14.86 -6.15 4.65
C GLN A 35 -14.73 -7.63 5.06
N GLU A 36 -15.78 -8.42 4.83
CA GLU A 36 -15.84 -9.86 5.14
C GLU A 36 -14.50 -10.59 4.85
N PRO A 37 -14.07 -11.56 5.68
CA PRO A 37 -12.72 -12.18 5.67
C PRO A 37 -12.33 -12.93 4.39
N ASN A 38 -13.11 -12.81 3.32
CA ASN A 38 -12.93 -13.49 2.05
C ASN A 38 -13.12 -12.60 0.80
N ARG A 39 -13.28 -11.28 0.96
CA ARG A 39 -13.37 -10.34 -0.17
C ARG A 39 -12.71 -8.99 0.16
N GLY A 40 -11.61 -8.69 -0.52
CA GLY A 40 -11.11 -7.33 -0.69
C GLY A 40 -9.66 -7.13 -0.29
N CYS A 41 -8.73 -7.27 -1.25
CA CYS A 41 -7.44 -6.60 -1.17
C CYS A 41 -7.66 -5.15 -1.58
N ALA A 42 -7.58 -4.22 -0.63
CA ALA A 42 -7.54 -2.81 -0.94
C ALA A 42 -6.11 -2.44 -1.35
N ALA A 43 -5.98 -1.74 -2.48
CA ALA A 43 -4.71 -1.34 -3.05
C ALA A 43 -4.61 0.19 -3.08
N VAL A 44 -3.58 0.76 -2.45
CA VAL A 44 -3.21 2.16 -2.63
C VAL A 44 -2.07 2.19 -3.64
N ILE A 45 -2.30 2.89 -4.76
CA ILE A 45 -1.30 3.09 -5.81
C ILE A 45 -0.82 4.53 -5.70
N THR A 46 0.48 4.71 -5.55
CA THR A 46 1.14 6.02 -5.70
C THR A 46 2.05 5.95 -6.95
N LYS A 47 2.40 7.11 -7.50
CA LYS A 47 2.68 7.38 -8.92
C LYS A 47 3.93 6.71 -9.51
#